data_AF-A0A3S4TA36-F1
#
_entry.id   AF-A0A3S4TA36-F1
#
_cell.length_a   1.000
_cell.length_b   1.000
_cell.length_c   1.000
_cell.angle_alpha   90.00
_cell.angle_beta   90.00
_cell.angle_gamma   90.00
#
_symmetry.space_group_name_H-M   'P 1'
#
loop_
_entity.id
_entity.type
_entity.pdbx_description
1 polymer ?
#
loop_
_entity_poly.entity_id
_entity_poly.type
_entity_poly.pdbx_seq_one_letter_code
_entity_poly.pdbx_strand_id
1 'polypeptide(L)'
;MTDDDLLRSGDEPRPRTGGPGVIAPAPGVPADLALASSGPVPAAVPAAMPSAGPPDPVLGASSEVSAIGATTPGPLTHDDYHALVRRRMADLDAIDPPGAAGTRLAPGPALLVALDVDGTILDLGGRVSERVMAAIARLRTYGVQVVIATGRGIEAALPVARHVGLTTGWMVCANGAVTLRMDPERPGGYEIVEQITFDPAQAIDALHEAVPGGILAVETPGQPFRVSRPFPDGELIEDSVVRPLEELRSVPVSRVILRAPGMDVDRFAEIVRGSGLHSVEYAIGWTAWLDVAPQGVTKASALEALAARLGTDAGHALAVGDGANDVEMLQWAGAGVVMGSAPQWVKDRGDVLTEPVWHDGCAAVLDALVERTRRI
;
A
#
# COMPACT_ATOMS: atom_id res chain seq x y z
N MET A 1 61.67 -37.86 22.16
CA MET A 1 62.81 -37.57 21.27
C MET A 1 62.95 -36.06 21.30
N THR A 2 63.93 -35.58 22.09
CA THR A 2 64.56 -34.22 22.18
C THR A 2 63.65 -32.98 22.11
N ASP A 3 63.48 -32.19 23.17
CA ASP A 3 64.42 -31.24 23.83
C ASP A 3 64.94 -30.08 22.95
N ASP A 4 64.89 -28.91 23.57
CA ASP A 4 65.63 -27.66 23.39
C ASP A 4 65.28 -26.68 22.25
N ASP A 5 65.45 -25.35 22.38
CA ASP A 5 65.51 -24.38 23.49
C ASP A 5 65.84 -23.01 22.84
N LEU A 6 65.67 -21.92 23.61
CA LEU A 6 66.25 -20.57 23.49
C LEU A 6 65.69 -19.58 22.43
N LEU A 7 65.03 -18.47 22.79
CA LEU A 7 65.41 -17.30 23.64
C LEU A 7 66.30 -16.25 22.93
N ARG A 8 65.78 -15.00 22.91
CA ARG A 8 66.40 -13.67 23.27
C ARG A 8 65.99 -12.55 22.31
N SER A 9 65.12 -11.63 22.77
CA SER A 9 65.43 -10.30 23.39
C SER A 9 65.87 -9.27 22.34
N GLY A 10 65.41 -8.03 22.25
CA GLY A 10 64.79 -7.10 23.19
C GLY A 10 65.13 -5.67 22.71
N ASP A 11 64.57 -4.66 23.38
CA ASP A 11 64.89 -3.21 23.34
C ASP A 11 64.12 -2.26 22.39
N GLU A 12 63.13 -1.58 22.99
CA GLU A 12 62.86 -0.12 22.88
C GLU A 12 64.08 0.70 23.41
N PRO A 13 64.27 2.03 23.16
CA PRO A 13 63.25 3.10 23.07
C PRO A 13 63.51 4.28 22.08
N ARG A 14 62.52 5.20 21.99
CA ARG A 14 62.53 6.59 21.42
C ARG A 14 63.62 7.50 22.09
N PRO A 15 63.96 8.77 21.67
CA PRO A 15 63.11 9.81 21.02
C PRO A 15 63.76 10.96 20.14
N ARG A 16 62.88 11.79 19.50
CA ARG A 16 62.97 13.25 19.11
C ARG A 16 64.11 13.71 18.14
N THR A 17 64.02 14.70 17.23
CA THR A 17 63.44 16.08 17.18
C THR A 17 63.41 16.63 15.73
N GLY A 18 62.52 17.60 15.42
CA GLY A 18 62.82 18.69 14.45
C GLY A 18 61.68 19.11 13.48
N GLY A 19 60.95 20.21 13.78
CA GLY A 19 60.15 21.00 12.80
C GLY A 19 60.97 22.15 12.18
N PRO A 20 60.39 23.27 11.65
CA PRO A 20 58.98 23.62 11.40
C PRO A 20 58.69 24.17 9.97
N GLY A 21 57.41 24.36 9.61
CA GLY A 21 56.98 25.08 8.40
C GLY A 21 55.52 25.57 8.50
N VAL A 22 55.33 26.89 8.44
CA VAL A 22 54.13 27.68 8.72
C VAL A 22 53.46 28.13 7.42
N ILE A 23 52.13 28.03 7.28
CA ILE A 23 51.30 28.99 6.51
C ILE A 23 49.94 29.17 7.24
N ALA A 24 49.57 30.43 7.47
CA ALA A 24 48.40 30.92 8.20
C ALA A 24 47.13 31.00 7.33
N PRO A 25 45.96 31.27 7.96
CA PRO A 25 45.16 32.42 7.50
C PRO A 25 44.82 33.38 8.66
N ALA A 26 44.70 34.65 8.30
CA ALA A 26 44.41 35.79 9.18
C ALA A 26 43.17 36.55 8.64
N PRO A 27 42.56 37.50 9.39
CA PRO A 27 41.12 37.54 9.64
C PRO A 27 40.43 38.87 9.24
N GLY A 28 39.13 39.02 9.52
CA GLY A 28 38.53 40.35 9.74
C GLY A 28 37.04 40.50 9.41
N VAL A 29 36.22 40.74 10.44
CA VAL A 29 34.87 41.34 10.43
C VAL A 29 35.02 42.81 10.86
N PRO A 30 34.09 43.74 10.48
CA PRO A 30 33.16 44.34 11.48
C PRO A 30 31.74 44.55 10.89
N ALA A 31 30.61 44.28 11.57
CA ALA A 31 29.98 44.86 12.78
C ALA A 31 28.88 45.92 12.47
N ASP A 32 27.67 45.60 12.94
CA ASP A 32 26.53 46.41 13.41
C ASP A 32 25.92 47.58 12.61
N LEU A 33 24.58 47.50 12.44
CA LEU A 33 23.66 48.61 12.77
C LEU A 33 22.25 48.09 13.10
N ALA A 34 21.66 48.73 14.10
CA ALA A 34 20.61 48.23 14.98
C ALA A 34 19.16 48.55 14.56
N LEU A 35 18.25 47.74 15.10
CA LEU A 35 16.92 48.02 15.68
C LEU A 35 15.97 49.10 15.09
N ALA A 36 14.71 48.64 14.96
CA ALA A 36 13.41 49.30 15.14
C ALA A 36 12.65 49.79 13.89
N SER A 37 11.52 49.14 13.58
CA SER A 37 10.20 49.66 14.01
C SER A 37 9.05 48.74 13.60
N SER A 38 8.07 48.70 14.49
CA SER A 38 6.76 48.05 14.42
C SER A 38 5.85 48.60 13.32
N GLY A 39 5.20 47.70 12.58
CA GLY A 39 4.05 47.99 11.71
C GLY A 39 3.01 46.86 11.81
N PRO A 40 1.70 47.14 11.66
CA PRO A 40 0.63 46.29 12.16
C PRO A 40 0.39 45.04 11.31
N VAL A 41 0.11 43.93 12.01
CA VAL A 41 -0.38 42.66 11.44
C VAL A 41 -1.79 42.88 10.88
N PRO A 42 -2.07 42.65 9.59
CA PRO A 42 -3.43 42.70 9.09
C PRO A 42 -4.20 41.46 9.55
N ALA A 43 -5.43 41.70 9.98
CA ALA A 43 -6.35 40.71 10.55
C ALA A 43 -6.55 39.50 9.63
N ALA A 44 -6.60 38.32 10.25
CA ALA A 44 -6.90 37.05 9.62
C ALA A 44 -8.27 37.11 8.91
N VAL A 45 -8.25 36.92 7.60
CA VAL A 45 -9.44 36.58 6.81
C VAL A 45 -9.69 35.09 7.03
N PRO A 46 -10.90 34.63 7.38
CA PRO A 46 -11.17 33.22 7.53
C PRO A 46 -11.02 32.55 6.15
N ALA A 47 -10.11 31.57 6.05
CA ALA A 47 -9.95 30.76 4.85
C ALA A 47 -11.25 30.00 4.60
N ALA A 48 -11.89 30.31 3.47
CA ALA A 48 -12.98 29.51 2.95
C ALA A 48 -12.48 28.09 2.67
N MET A 49 -13.24 27.09 3.13
CA MET A 49 -13.05 25.69 2.78
C MET A 49 -12.98 25.55 1.25
N PRO A 50 -11.91 25.01 0.66
CA PRO A 50 -11.92 24.75 -0.77
C PRO A 50 -12.95 23.66 -1.09
N SER A 51 -13.78 23.92 -2.09
CA SER A 51 -14.65 22.92 -2.68
C SER A 51 -13.82 21.79 -3.29
N ALA A 52 -14.30 20.55 -3.16
CA ALA A 52 -13.68 19.34 -3.71
C ALA A 52 -13.14 19.56 -5.14
N GLY A 53 -11.84 19.30 -5.32
CA GLY A 53 -11.18 19.38 -6.62
C GLY A 53 -11.63 18.29 -7.59
N PRO A 54 -11.40 18.46 -8.91
CA PRO A 54 -11.77 17.47 -9.92
C PRO A 54 -10.98 16.15 -9.74
N PRO A 55 -11.48 15.02 -10.29
CA PRO A 55 -10.79 13.73 -10.25
C PRO A 55 -9.39 13.82 -10.87
N ASP A 56 -8.41 13.13 -10.28
CA ASP A 56 -7.03 13.09 -10.79
C ASP A 56 -6.90 11.93 -11.80
N PRO A 57 -6.70 12.21 -13.10
CA PRO A 57 -6.62 11.17 -14.12
C PRO A 57 -5.40 10.24 -13.93
N VAL A 58 -4.43 10.61 -13.10
CA VAL A 58 -3.19 9.85 -12.86
C VAL A 58 -3.38 8.68 -11.89
N LEU A 59 -4.46 8.67 -11.09
CA LEU A 59 -4.70 7.63 -10.07
C LEU A 59 -5.46 6.40 -10.60
N GLY A 60 -5.76 6.38 -11.90
CA GLY A 60 -6.50 5.30 -12.56
C GLY A 60 -8.00 5.44 -12.34
N ALA A 61 -8.61 6.44 -13.00
CA ALA A 61 -10.05 6.43 -13.22
C ALA A 61 -10.34 5.60 -14.49
N SER A 62 -11.16 4.56 -14.40
CA SER A 62 -11.74 3.92 -15.59
C SER A 62 -12.51 4.98 -16.38
N SER A 63 -12.18 5.14 -17.66
CA SER A 63 -12.58 6.26 -18.55
C SER A 63 -14.06 6.30 -18.95
N GLU A 64 -14.95 5.56 -18.28
CA GLU A 64 -16.39 5.63 -18.52
C GLU A 64 -17.18 5.57 -17.21
N VAL A 65 -17.13 6.66 -16.43
CA VAL A 65 -18.20 6.96 -15.46
C VAL A 65 -19.06 8.07 -16.07
N SER A 66 -19.85 7.71 -17.08
CA SER A 66 -20.99 8.52 -17.50
C SER A 66 -22.24 7.66 -17.49
N ALA A 67 -23.25 8.15 -16.77
CA ALA A 67 -24.63 7.67 -16.70
C ALA A 67 -24.94 6.49 -15.74
N ILE A 68 -24.85 6.75 -14.43
CA ILE A 68 -25.91 6.32 -13.49
C ILE A 68 -26.22 7.50 -12.57
N GLY A 69 -27.45 8.02 -12.63
CA GLY A 69 -27.91 9.20 -11.89
C GLY A 69 -28.13 8.96 -10.39
N ALA A 70 -27.14 8.41 -9.68
CA ALA A 70 -27.11 8.40 -8.23
C ALA A 70 -26.17 9.51 -7.76
N THR A 71 -26.71 10.54 -7.12
CA THR A 71 -25.89 11.52 -6.40
C THR A 71 -25.19 10.77 -5.27
N THR A 72 -23.89 10.47 -5.42
CA THR A 72 -23.09 9.98 -4.31
C THR A 72 -23.23 10.97 -3.16
N PRO A 73 -23.65 10.53 -1.96
CA PRO A 73 -23.78 11.43 -0.82
C PRO A 73 -22.46 12.19 -0.61
N GLY A 74 -22.56 13.48 -0.30
CA GLY A 74 -21.39 14.31 0.00
C GLY A 74 -20.64 13.82 1.25
N PRO A 75 -19.43 14.34 1.50
CA PRO A 75 -18.64 13.96 2.66
C PRO A 75 -19.40 14.24 3.97
N LEU A 76 -19.13 13.43 5.00
CA LEU A 76 -19.70 13.63 6.33
C LEU A 76 -19.39 15.02 6.87
N THR A 77 -20.35 15.59 7.61
CA THR A 77 -20.12 16.81 8.38
C THR A 77 -19.00 16.61 9.40
N HIS A 78 -18.43 17.69 9.92
CA HIS A 78 -17.40 17.61 10.95
C HIS A 78 -17.88 16.84 12.19
N ASP A 79 -19.09 17.14 12.67
CA ASP A 79 -19.65 16.52 13.86
C ASP A 79 -19.97 15.04 13.65
N ASP A 80 -20.52 14.68 12.48
CA ASP A 80 -20.80 13.28 12.13
C ASP A 80 -19.51 12.46 11.98
N TYR A 81 -18.48 13.05 11.38
CA TYR A 81 -17.16 12.43 11.26
C TYR A 81 -16.55 12.18 12.66
N HIS A 82 -16.55 13.16 13.56
CA HIS A 82 -16.04 12.95 14.91
C HIS A 82 -16.90 11.97 15.73
N ALA A 83 -18.21 11.91 15.48
CA ALA A 83 -19.05 10.87 16.06
C ALA A 83 -18.66 9.48 15.53
N LEU A 84 -18.36 9.35 14.24
CA LEU A 84 -17.82 8.12 13.65
C LEU A 84 -16.48 7.73 14.27
N VAL A 85 -15.53 8.65 14.39
CA VAL A 85 -14.24 8.42 15.06
C VAL A 85 -14.45 7.86 16.46
N ARG A 86 -15.32 8.47 17.28
CA ARG A 86 -15.63 7.97 18.63
C ARG A 86 -16.22 6.55 18.64
N ARG A 87 -17.07 6.20 17.67
CA ARG A 87 -17.58 4.83 17.52
C ARG A 87 -16.45 3.86 17.14
N ARG A 88 -15.58 4.25 16.20
CA ARG A 88 -14.41 3.44 15.82
C ARG A 88 -13.44 3.23 16.97
N MET A 89 -13.25 4.22 17.83
CA MET A 89 -12.47 4.06 19.07
C MET A 89 -13.06 3.00 19.98
N ALA A 90 -14.39 3.03 20.20
CA ALA A 90 -15.06 2.07 21.08
C ALA A 90 -14.95 0.63 20.55
N ASP A 91 -15.07 0.44 19.24
CA ASP A 91 -14.93 -0.90 18.65
C ASP A 91 -13.47 -1.40 18.75
N LEU A 92 -12.48 -0.53 18.55
CA LEU A 92 -11.07 -0.89 18.76
C LEU A 92 -10.75 -1.18 20.25
N ASP A 93 -11.39 -0.46 21.19
CA ASP A 93 -11.28 -0.76 22.63
C ASP A 93 -11.94 -2.09 23.00
N ALA A 94 -12.97 -2.53 22.27
CA ALA A 94 -13.58 -3.84 22.47
C ALA A 94 -12.68 -4.99 22.01
N ILE A 95 -11.89 -4.78 20.96
CA ILE A 95 -10.95 -5.77 20.40
C ILE A 95 -9.64 -5.81 21.20
N ASP A 96 -9.11 -4.64 21.55
CA ASP A 96 -7.80 -4.48 22.17
C ASP A 96 -7.89 -3.50 23.35
N PRO A 97 -8.49 -3.92 24.48
CA PRO A 97 -8.80 -3.04 25.59
C PRO A 97 -7.53 -2.47 26.24
N PRO A 98 -7.56 -1.21 26.71
CA PRO A 98 -6.43 -0.60 27.40
C PRO A 98 -6.09 -1.35 28.69
N GLY A 99 -4.89 -1.94 28.71
CA GLY A 99 -4.34 -2.66 29.86
C GLY A 99 -3.10 -1.97 30.47
N ALA A 100 -2.59 -2.51 31.57
CA ALA A 100 -1.41 -1.98 32.27
C ALA A 100 -0.12 -2.00 31.42
N ALA A 101 -0.08 -2.84 30.37
CA ALA A 101 1.03 -2.93 29.42
C ALA A 101 0.81 -2.09 28.14
N GLY A 102 -0.27 -1.31 28.06
CA GLY A 102 -0.72 -0.64 26.82
C GLY A 102 -1.64 -1.52 25.97
N THR A 103 -1.94 -1.04 24.76
CA THR A 103 -2.75 -1.73 23.73
C THR A 103 -1.82 -2.23 22.61
N ARG A 104 -2.06 -3.43 22.07
CA ARG A 104 -1.27 -3.96 20.94
C ARG A 104 -1.38 -3.07 19.70
N LEU A 105 -2.55 -2.46 19.50
CA LEU A 105 -2.87 -1.54 18.41
C LEU A 105 -2.53 -0.08 18.75
N ALA A 106 -1.65 0.17 19.73
CA ALA A 106 -1.17 1.52 20.00
C ALA A 106 -0.31 2.03 18.83
N PRO A 107 -0.57 3.24 18.29
CA PRO A 107 0.33 3.92 17.37
C PRO A 107 1.78 3.95 17.87
N GLY A 108 2.67 3.32 17.10
CA GLY A 108 4.09 3.23 17.39
C GLY A 108 4.83 2.43 16.31
N PRO A 109 6.17 2.30 16.41
CA PRO A 109 6.99 1.58 15.43
C PRO A 109 6.65 0.10 15.25
N ALA A 110 6.04 -0.53 16.25
CA ALA A 110 5.61 -1.92 16.20
C ALA A 110 4.26 -2.11 15.48
N LEU A 111 3.45 -1.06 15.36
CA LEU A 111 2.14 -1.14 14.72
C LEU A 111 2.30 -1.15 13.20
N LEU A 112 1.75 -2.18 12.57
CA LEU A 112 1.58 -2.26 11.12
C LEU A 112 0.15 -1.87 10.76
N VAL A 113 -0.02 -0.95 9.81
CA VAL A 113 -1.33 -0.60 9.25
C VAL A 113 -1.33 -0.93 7.76
N ALA A 114 -2.04 -1.99 7.38
CA ALA A 114 -2.20 -2.40 5.99
C ALA A 114 -3.46 -1.77 5.40
N LEU A 115 -3.31 -1.04 4.30
CA LEU A 115 -4.40 -0.35 3.62
C LEU A 115 -4.53 -0.90 2.20
N ASP A 116 -5.69 -1.45 1.88
CA ASP A 116 -6.08 -1.63 0.50
C ASP A 116 -6.27 -0.27 -0.22
N VAL A 117 -6.22 -0.30 -1.55
CA VAL A 117 -6.33 0.89 -2.41
C VAL A 117 -7.76 1.15 -2.85
N ASP A 118 -8.25 0.34 -3.79
CA ASP A 118 -9.48 0.56 -4.54
C ASP A 118 -10.70 0.28 -3.66
N GLY A 119 -11.61 1.23 -3.50
CA GLY A 119 -12.77 1.05 -2.60
C GLY A 119 -12.44 1.23 -1.11
N THR A 120 -11.17 1.47 -0.77
CA THR A 120 -10.67 1.65 0.60
C THR A 120 -10.13 3.05 0.86
N ILE A 121 -8.97 3.40 0.27
CA ILE A 121 -8.42 4.78 0.33
C ILE A 121 -8.70 5.57 -0.94
N LEU A 122 -8.94 4.89 -2.06
CA LEU A 122 -9.25 5.47 -3.36
C LEU A 122 -10.71 5.18 -3.72
N ASP A 123 -11.50 6.22 -3.97
CA ASP A 123 -12.89 6.06 -4.40
C ASP A 123 -13.00 5.64 -5.87
N LEU A 124 -14.21 5.23 -6.30
CA LEU A 124 -14.51 4.83 -7.68
C LEU A 124 -14.30 5.97 -8.71
N GLY A 125 -14.15 7.21 -8.26
CA GLY A 125 -13.81 8.35 -9.09
C GLY A 125 -12.30 8.62 -9.17
N GLY A 126 -11.46 7.73 -8.62
CA GLY A 126 -10.01 7.89 -8.58
C GLY A 126 -9.55 8.99 -7.62
N ARG A 127 -10.32 9.29 -6.57
CA ARG A 127 -9.95 10.34 -5.59
C ARG A 127 -9.58 9.73 -4.23
N VAL A 128 -8.56 10.31 -3.61
CA VAL A 128 -8.26 10.11 -2.19
C VAL A 128 -8.67 11.37 -1.43
N SER A 129 -9.38 11.22 -0.32
CA SER A 129 -9.83 12.37 0.45
C SER A 129 -8.71 13.01 1.27
N GLU A 130 -8.84 14.31 1.54
CA GLU A 130 -7.92 15.03 2.42
C GLU A 130 -7.87 14.42 3.84
N ARG A 131 -8.99 13.88 4.33
CA ARG A 131 -9.03 13.21 5.64
C ARG A 131 -8.18 11.96 5.66
N VAL A 132 -8.26 11.12 4.62
CA VAL A 132 -7.43 9.91 4.48
C VAL A 132 -5.95 10.29 4.42
N MET A 133 -5.57 11.24 3.56
CA MET A 133 -4.18 11.70 3.45
C MET A 133 -3.65 12.24 4.79
N ALA A 134 -4.43 13.06 5.48
CA ALA A 134 -4.05 13.63 6.77
C ALA A 134 -3.93 12.56 7.86
N ALA A 135 -4.79 11.53 7.86
CA ALA A 135 -4.73 10.45 8.84
C ALA A 135 -3.53 9.53 8.61
N ILE A 136 -3.21 9.19 7.36
CA ILE A 136 -1.98 8.47 6.99
C ILE A 136 -0.75 9.26 7.44
N ALA A 137 -0.70 10.56 7.12
CA ALA A 137 0.40 11.42 7.52
C ALA A 137 0.57 11.47 9.06
N ARG A 138 -0.55 11.57 9.81
CA ARG A 138 -0.54 11.52 11.28
C ARG A 138 0.05 10.22 11.80
N LEU A 139 -0.41 9.06 11.33
CA LEU A 139 0.10 7.76 11.81
C LEU A 139 1.62 7.65 11.61
N ARG A 140 2.13 8.15 10.49
CA ARG A 140 3.57 8.16 10.23
C ARG A 140 4.35 9.01 11.22
N THR A 141 3.79 10.08 11.80
CA THR A 141 4.50 10.86 12.84
C THR A 141 4.66 10.07 14.15
N TYR A 142 3.88 9.00 14.35
CA TYR A 142 4.04 8.06 15.46
C TYR A 142 4.99 6.89 15.12
N GLY A 143 5.56 6.86 13.91
CA GLY A 143 6.44 5.78 13.45
C GLY A 143 5.72 4.51 13.00
N VAL A 144 4.39 4.54 12.89
CA VAL A 144 3.56 3.42 12.41
C VAL A 144 4.02 2.98 11.02
N GLN A 145 4.13 1.67 10.82
CA GLN A 145 4.45 1.07 9.53
C GLN A 145 3.18 1.02 8.68
N VAL A 146 2.89 2.12 7.98
CA VAL A 146 1.77 2.18 7.01
C VAL A 146 2.21 1.48 5.72
N VAL A 147 1.45 0.47 5.30
CA VAL A 147 1.74 -0.40 4.15
C VAL A 147 0.55 -0.35 3.19
N ILE A 148 0.80 -0.05 1.91
CA ILE A 148 -0.20 -0.26 0.87
C ILE A 148 -0.25 -1.75 0.53
N ALA A 149 -1.42 -2.37 0.53
CA ALA A 149 -1.61 -3.79 0.20
C ALA A 149 -2.69 -3.93 -0.88
N THR A 150 -2.30 -4.14 -2.14
CA THR A 150 -3.20 -3.99 -3.31
C THR A 150 -3.07 -5.11 -4.33
N GLY A 151 -4.14 -5.34 -5.10
CA GLY A 151 -4.11 -6.17 -6.31
C GLY A 151 -3.41 -5.50 -7.49
N ARG A 152 -3.21 -4.17 -7.45
CA ARG A 152 -2.50 -3.42 -8.50
C ARG A 152 -1.06 -3.90 -8.65
N GLY A 153 -0.56 -3.84 -9.88
CA GLY A 153 0.87 -3.98 -10.16
C GLY A 153 1.66 -2.79 -9.61
N ILE A 154 2.99 -2.86 -9.66
CA ILE A 154 3.87 -1.82 -9.10
C ILE A 154 3.55 -0.45 -9.72
N GLU A 155 3.53 -0.37 -11.05
CA GLU A 155 3.38 0.89 -11.77
C GLU A 155 1.99 1.53 -11.57
N ALA A 156 0.94 0.72 -11.38
CA ALA A 156 -0.41 1.22 -11.08
C ALA A 156 -0.59 1.62 -9.59
N ALA A 157 0.18 1.03 -8.68
CA ALA A 157 0.11 1.34 -7.25
C ALA A 157 0.95 2.57 -6.85
N LEU A 158 2.09 2.79 -7.52
CA LEU A 158 3.05 3.87 -7.20
C LEU A 158 2.43 5.28 -7.23
N PRO A 159 1.61 5.67 -8.22
CA PRO A 159 0.97 6.98 -8.23
C PRO A 159 0.12 7.23 -6.99
N VAL A 160 -0.67 6.23 -6.56
CA VAL A 160 -1.51 6.32 -5.36
C VAL A 160 -0.65 6.46 -4.11
N ALA A 161 0.36 5.60 -3.95
CA ALA A 161 1.27 5.66 -2.80
C ALA A 161 1.95 7.04 -2.70
N ARG A 162 2.46 7.58 -3.81
CA ARG A 162 3.08 8.91 -3.86
C ARG A 162 2.08 10.02 -3.55
N HIS A 163 0.85 9.93 -4.07
CA HIS A 163 -0.19 10.91 -3.83
C HIS A 163 -0.56 11.02 -2.34
N VAL A 164 -0.59 9.89 -1.61
CA VAL A 164 -0.81 9.89 -0.15
C VAL A 164 0.45 10.16 0.67
N GLY A 165 1.56 10.53 0.02
CA GLY A 165 2.82 10.90 0.68
C GLY A 165 3.68 9.71 1.15
N LEU A 166 3.40 8.50 0.68
CA LEU A 166 4.18 7.30 0.95
C LEU A 166 5.30 7.16 -0.10
N THR A 167 6.41 7.85 0.17
CA THR A 167 7.65 7.74 -0.63
C THR A 167 8.72 6.88 0.04
N THR A 168 8.51 6.49 1.30
CA THR A 168 9.33 5.55 2.07
C THR A 168 8.42 4.58 2.82
N GLY A 169 8.94 3.40 3.18
CA GLY A 169 8.17 2.34 3.84
C GLY A 169 8.00 1.13 2.93
N TRP A 170 6.84 0.48 2.99
CA TRP A 170 6.60 -0.81 2.35
C TRP A 170 5.32 -0.81 1.52
N MET A 171 5.33 -1.62 0.46
CA MET A 171 4.13 -1.91 -0.33
C MET A 171 4.06 -3.42 -0.62
N VAL A 172 2.85 -3.94 -0.65
CA VAL A 172 2.50 -5.28 -1.10
C VAL A 172 1.62 -5.10 -2.35
N CYS A 173 2.10 -5.58 -3.48
CA CYS A 173 1.47 -5.45 -4.79
C CYS A 173 1.09 -6.81 -5.36
N ALA A 174 0.30 -6.82 -6.44
CA ALA A 174 -0.13 -8.03 -7.13
C ALA A 174 -0.69 -9.09 -6.18
N ASN A 175 -1.58 -8.67 -5.26
CA ASN A 175 -2.24 -9.53 -4.27
C ASN A 175 -1.26 -10.34 -3.39
N GLY A 176 -0.06 -9.82 -3.14
CA GLY A 176 0.94 -10.46 -2.29
C GLY A 176 2.13 -11.07 -3.05
N ALA A 177 2.09 -11.13 -4.37
CA ALA A 177 3.18 -11.73 -5.15
C ALA A 177 4.44 -10.87 -5.19
N VAL A 178 4.34 -9.58 -4.87
CA VAL A 178 5.47 -8.64 -4.89
C VAL A 178 5.47 -7.78 -3.63
N THR A 179 6.59 -7.77 -2.92
CA THR A 179 6.82 -6.88 -1.78
C THR A 179 7.92 -5.88 -2.10
N LEU A 180 7.62 -4.60 -1.94
CA LEU A 180 8.53 -3.48 -2.23
C LEU A 180 8.94 -2.76 -0.96
N ARG A 181 10.19 -2.29 -0.94
CA ARG A 181 10.64 -1.23 -0.05
C ARG A 181 10.69 0.07 -0.85
N MET A 182 9.93 1.07 -0.41
CA MET A 182 9.91 2.40 -1.00
C MET A 182 11.17 3.16 -0.58
N ASP A 183 11.89 3.69 -1.57
CA ASP A 183 13.19 4.33 -1.38
C ASP A 183 13.42 5.37 -2.50
N PRO A 184 13.29 6.68 -2.20
CA PRO A 184 13.41 7.75 -3.20
C PRO A 184 14.78 7.81 -3.88
N GLU A 185 15.81 7.21 -3.29
CA GLU A 185 17.17 7.21 -3.84
C GLU A 185 17.38 6.09 -4.88
N ARG A 186 16.45 5.12 -4.98
CA ARG A 186 16.52 4.03 -5.96
C ARG A 186 15.91 4.46 -7.30
N PRO A 187 16.40 3.93 -8.44
CA PRO A 187 15.72 4.08 -9.72
C PRO A 187 14.26 3.62 -9.62
N GLY A 188 13.32 4.45 -10.05
CA GLY A 188 11.88 4.19 -9.90
C GLY A 188 11.31 4.50 -8.50
N GLY A 189 12.14 4.80 -7.50
CA GLY A 189 11.74 5.15 -6.14
C GLY A 189 11.43 3.95 -5.23
N TYR A 190 11.88 2.76 -5.60
CA TYR A 190 11.65 1.53 -4.84
C TYR A 190 12.73 0.46 -5.07
N GLU A 191 12.68 -0.57 -4.24
CA GLU A 191 13.41 -1.83 -4.38
C GLU A 191 12.43 -3.00 -4.23
N ILE A 192 12.49 -3.97 -5.16
CA ILE A 192 11.77 -5.24 -5.00
C ILE A 192 12.53 -6.07 -3.97
N VAL A 193 11.89 -6.32 -2.83
CA VAL A 193 12.48 -7.08 -1.71
C VAL A 193 12.13 -8.55 -1.80
N GLU A 194 10.93 -8.87 -2.27
CA GLU A 194 10.48 -10.23 -2.48
C GLU A 194 9.57 -10.31 -3.71
N GLN A 195 9.70 -11.42 -4.42
CA GLN A 195 8.88 -11.72 -5.58
C GLN A 195 8.61 -13.22 -5.61
N ILE A 196 7.32 -13.56 -5.68
CA ILE A 196 6.86 -14.93 -5.81
C ILE A 196 6.34 -15.11 -7.23
N THR A 197 6.79 -16.18 -7.89
CA THR A 197 6.38 -16.53 -9.24
C THR A 197 5.89 -17.97 -9.30
N PHE A 198 5.12 -18.29 -10.33
CA PHE A 198 4.66 -19.63 -10.62
C PHE A 198 4.75 -19.92 -12.11
N ASP A 199 4.75 -21.21 -12.46
CA ASP A 199 4.62 -21.66 -13.84
C ASP A 199 3.18 -21.41 -14.33
N PRO A 200 2.97 -20.52 -15.32
CA PRO A 200 1.63 -20.17 -15.76
C PRO A 200 1.03 -21.16 -16.76
N ALA A 201 1.77 -22.16 -17.25
CA ALA A 201 1.35 -22.96 -18.41
C ALA A 201 -0.03 -23.60 -18.21
N GLN A 202 -0.22 -24.31 -17.09
CA GLN A 202 -1.49 -24.99 -16.78
C GLN A 202 -2.66 -24.00 -16.60
N ALA A 203 -2.42 -22.87 -15.91
CA ALA A 203 -3.43 -21.84 -15.72
C ALA A 203 -3.84 -21.22 -17.06
N ILE A 204 -2.87 -20.87 -17.90
CA ILE A 204 -3.11 -20.32 -19.23
C ILE A 204 -3.87 -21.32 -20.10
N ASP A 205 -3.52 -22.62 -20.09
CA ASP A 205 -4.23 -23.66 -20.83
C ASP A 205 -5.70 -23.73 -20.42
N ALA A 206 -5.97 -23.84 -19.13
CA ALA A 206 -7.33 -23.92 -18.61
C ALA A 206 -8.15 -22.65 -18.92
N LEU A 207 -7.56 -21.46 -18.79
CA LEU A 207 -8.23 -20.19 -19.11
C LEU A 207 -8.51 -20.04 -20.59
N HIS A 208 -7.57 -20.43 -21.44
CA HIS A 208 -7.72 -20.38 -22.89
C HIS A 208 -8.79 -21.37 -23.38
N GLU A 209 -8.86 -22.57 -22.80
CA GLU A 209 -9.91 -23.54 -23.08
C GLU A 209 -11.29 -23.04 -22.62
N ALA A 210 -11.36 -22.49 -21.40
CA ALA A 210 -12.60 -22.00 -20.82
C ALA A 210 -13.15 -20.76 -21.56
N VAL A 211 -12.26 -19.86 -21.99
CA VAL A 211 -12.62 -18.62 -22.70
C VAL A 211 -11.69 -18.42 -23.92
N PRO A 212 -11.93 -19.10 -25.05
CA PRO A 212 -11.06 -19.04 -26.23
C PRO A 212 -10.90 -17.64 -26.84
N GLY A 213 -11.91 -16.77 -26.68
CA GLY A 213 -11.88 -15.37 -27.11
C GLY A 213 -11.24 -14.41 -26.11
N GLY A 214 -10.80 -14.89 -24.95
CA GLY A 214 -10.21 -14.07 -23.89
C GLY A 214 -8.86 -13.46 -24.28
N ILE A 215 -8.56 -12.31 -23.70
CA ILE A 215 -7.22 -11.72 -23.67
C ILE A 215 -6.51 -12.30 -22.46
N LEU A 216 -5.31 -12.80 -22.67
CA LEU A 216 -4.44 -13.21 -21.58
C LEU A 216 -3.34 -12.18 -21.43
N ALA A 217 -3.01 -11.83 -20.20
CA ALA A 217 -1.80 -11.09 -19.86
C ALA A 217 -1.00 -11.87 -18.84
N VAL A 218 0.32 -11.70 -18.88
CA VAL A 218 1.18 -12.15 -17.79
C VAL A 218 2.07 -11.02 -17.32
N GLU A 219 2.22 -10.92 -16.01
CA GLU A 219 3.07 -9.93 -15.36
C GLU A 219 4.41 -10.55 -14.98
N THR A 220 5.48 -9.83 -15.30
CA THR A 220 6.80 -10.11 -14.75
C THR A 220 7.36 -8.81 -14.20
N PRO A 221 7.54 -8.70 -12.88
CA PRO A 221 8.01 -7.48 -12.22
C PRO A 221 9.23 -6.87 -12.91
N GLY A 222 9.17 -5.55 -13.11
CA GLY A 222 10.19 -4.77 -13.82
C GLY A 222 10.17 -4.93 -15.35
N GLN A 223 9.18 -5.63 -15.92
CA GLN A 223 8.99 -5.76 -17.35
C GLN A 223 7.57 -5.34 -17.75
N PRO A 224 7.36 -4.89 -19.00
CA PRO A 224 6.02 -4.70 -19.53
C PRO A 224 5.20 -5.98 -19.47
N PHE A 225 3.88 -5.84 -19.33
CA PHE A 225 2.95 -6.94 -19.48
C PHE A 225 3.12 -7.62 -20.84
N ARG A 226 3.12 -8.95 -20.86
CA ARG A 226 3.06 -9.71 -22.11
C ARG A 226 1.63 -10.15 -22.33
N VAL A 227 1.02 -9.66 -23.41
CA VAL A 227 -0.41 -9.85 -23.69
C VAL A 227 -0.62 -10.68 -24.95
N SER A 228 -1.66 -11.50 -25.00
CA SER A 228 -1.98 -12.30 -26.20
C SER A 228 -2.56 -11.43 -27.33
N ARG A 229 -3.22 -10.33 -26.97
CA ARG A 229 -3.73 -9.28 -27.86
C ARG A 229 -3.89 -7.96 -27.09
N PRO A 230 -4.01 -6.81 -27.75
CA PRO A 230 -4.24 -5.54 -27.06
C PRO A 230 -5.48 -5.57 -26.17
N PHE A 231 -5.37 -5.03 -24.96
CA PHE A 231 -6.50 -4.76 -24.06
C PHE A 231 -7.33 -3.59 -24.60
N PRO A 232 -8.64 -3.50 -24.26
CA PRO A 232 -9.41 -2.29 -24.51
C PRO A 232 -8.75 -1.06 -23.89
N ASP A 233 -8.89 0.08 -24.55
CA ASP A 233 -8.23 1.32 -24.14
C ASP A 233 -8.58 1.69 -22.68
N GLY A 234 -7.55 1.94 -21.88
CA GLY A 234 -7.71 2.36 -20.48
C GLY A 234 -7.98 1.25 -19.47
N GLU A 235 -8.09 -0.02 -19.89
CA GLU A 235 -8.30 -1.14 -18.96
C GLU A 235 -6.99 -1.68 -18.34
N LEU A 236 -5.89 -1.72 -19.12
CA LEU A 236 -4.55 -2.05 -18.63
C LEU A 236 -3.69 -0.79 -18.72
N ILE A 237 -3.32 -0.23 -17.57
CA ILE A 237 -2.64 1.07 -17.46
C ILE A 237 -1.15 0.92 -17.71
N GLU A 238 -0.60 -0.25 -17.34
CA GLU A 238 0.81 -0.58 -17.47
C GLU A 238 1.21 -0.84 -18.92
N ASP A 239 2.48 -0.55 -19.23
CA ASP A 239 3.08 -0.85 -20.52
C ASP A 239 2.88 -2.33 -20.87
N SER A 240 2.50 -2.60 -22.11
CA SER A 240 2.28 -3.96 -22.60
C SER A 240 2.86 -4.20 -23.99
N VAL A 241 3.20 -5.47 -24.24
CA VAL A 241 3.70 -5.96 -25.53
C VAL A 241 2.94 -7.21 -25.94
N VAL A 242 2.46 -7.22 -27.19
CA VAL A 242 1.74 -8.38 -27.73
C VAL A 242 2.71 -9.50 -28.04
N ARG A 243 2.43 -10.70 -27.53
CA ARG A 243 3.25 -11.91 -27.68
C ARG A 243 2.38 -13.14 -27.96
N PRO A 244 2.90 -14.15 -28.69
CA PRO A 244 2.16 -15.38 -28.92
C PRO A 244 1.95 -16.14 -27.60
N LEU A 245 0.85 -16.90 -27.53
CA LEU A 245 0.45 -17.62 -26.33
C LEU A 245 1.55 -18.55 -25.78
N GLU A 246 2.34 -19.15 -26.66
CA GLU A 246 3.51 -19.97 -26.30
C GLU A 246 4.54 -19.21 -25.45
N GLU A 247 4.75 -17.93 -25.75
CA GLU A 247 5.70 -17.09 -25.01
C GLU A 247 5.14 -16.63 -23.65
N LEU A 248 3.81 -16.52 -23.52
CA LEU A 248 3.17 -16.24 -22.22
C LEU A 248 3.32 -17.43 -21.26
N ARG A 249 3.41 -18.66 -21.78
CA ARG A 249 3.53 -19.91 -21.01
C ARG A 249 4.97 -20.26 -20.63
N SER A 250 5.95 -19.67 -21.29
CA SER A 250 7.32 -20.22 -21.33
C SER A 250 8.19 -19.89 -20.13
N VAL A 251 7.80 -18.92 -19.30
CA VAL A 251 8.60 -18.47 -18.15
C VAL A 251 7.72 -18.27 -16.92
N PRO A 252 8.27 -18.41 -15.70
CA PRO A 252 7.54 -18.10 -14.48
C PRO A 252 7.10 -16.63 -14.42
N VAL A 253 5.92 -16.39 -13.86
CA VAL A 253 5.26 -15.07 -13.79
C VAL A 253 4.71 -14.83 -12.39
N SER A 254 4.51 -13.57 -12.02
CA SER A 254 3.89 -13.22 -10.73
C SER A 254 2.36 -13.22 -10.80
N ARG A 255 1.81 -13.06 -12.00
CA ARG A 255 0.36 -12.97 -12.23
C ARG A 255 0.00 -13.36 -13.66
N VAL A 256 -1.14 -14.04 -13.80
CA VAL A 256 -1.83 -14.25 -15.08
C VAL A 256 -3.18 -13.56 -15.01
N ILE A 257 -3.55 -12.84 -16.05
CA ILE A 257 -4.81 -12.12 -16.17
C ILE A 257 -5.61 -12.70 -17.32
N LEU A 258 -6.90 -12.96 -17.11
CA LEU A 258 -7.85 -13.24 -18.19
C LEU A 258 -8.89 -12.12 -18.26
N ARG A 259 -8.99 -11.49 -19.43
CA ARG A 259 -10.00 -10.47 -19.73
C ARG A 259 -10.90 -10.94 -20.87
N ALA A 260 -12.21 -10.91 -20.66
CA ALA A 260 -13.21 -11.29 -21.67
C ALA A 260 -14.10 -10.09 -22.06
N PRO A 261 -13.67 -9.23 -23.00
CA PRO A 261 -14.46 -8.07 -23.42
C PRO A 261 -15.83 -8.47 -23.96
N GLY A 262 -16.89 -7.78 -23.50
CA GLY A 262 -18.28 -8.03 -23.92
C GLY A 262 -18.93 -9.29 -23.32
N MET A 263 -18.23 -10.05 -22.48
CA MET A 263 -18.82 -11.15 -21.73
C MET A 263 -19.50 -10.64 -20.46
N ASP A 264 -20.68 -11.18 -20.16
CA ASP A 264 -21.37 -10.97 -18.89
C ASP A 264 -20.54 -11.49 -17.71
N VAL A 265 -20.48 -10.72 -16.62
CA VAL A 265 -19.59 -11.00 -15.47
C VAL A 265 -20.02 -12.26 -14.71
N ASP A 266 -21.33 -12.45 -14.50
CA ASP A 266 -21.83 -13.64 -13.79
C ASP A 266 -21.55 -14.89 -14.61
N ARG A 267 -21.78 -14.81 -15.93
CA ARG A 267 -21.45 -15.90 -16.84
C ARG A 267 -19.95 -16.21 -16.87
N PHE A 268 -19.11 -15.18 -16.89
CA PHE A 268 -17.65 -15.35 -16.83
C PHE A 268 -17.22 -16.04 -15.53
N ALA A 269 -17.75 -15.61 -14.39
CA ALA A 269 -17.45 -16.20 -13.09
C ALA A 269 -17.90 -17.68 -13.00
N GLU A 270 -19.03 -18.05 -13.59
CA GLU A 270 -19.45 -19.46 -13.71
C GLU A 270 -18.45 -20.30 -14.51
N ILE A 271 -18.04 -19.81 -15.69
CA ILE A 271 -17.10 -20.51 -16.57
C ILE A 271 -15.76 -20.73 -15.87
N VAL A 272 -15.20 -19.68 -15.27
CA VAL A 272 -13.92 -19.77 -14.58
C VAL A 272 -14.02 -20.68 -13.35
N ARG A 273 -15.09 -20.62 -12.55
CA ARG A 273 -15.28 -21.57 -11.43
C ARG A 273 -15.31 -23.03 -11.90
N GLY A 274 -15.85 -23.29 -13.09
CA GLY A 274 -15.85 -24.63 -13.70
C GLY A 274 -14.47 -25.11 -14.17
N SER A 275 -13.49 -24.21 -14.34
CA SER A 275 -12.13 -24.55 -14.82
C SER A 275 -11.23 -25.19 -13.75
N GLY A 276 -11.66 -25.21 -12.48
CA GLY A 276 -10.88 -25.77 -11.37
C GLY A 276 -9.69 -24.90 -10.93
N LEU A 277 -9.53 -23.70 -11.49
CA LEU A 277 -8.54 -22.74 -11.04
C LEU A 277 -8.95 -22.14 -9.70
N HIS A 278 -8.03 -22.18 -8.73
CA HIS A 278 -8.15 -21.41 -7.50
C HIS A 278 -7.77 -19.97 -7.83
N SER A 279 -8.74 -19.05 -7.86
CA SER A 279 -8.51 -17.66 -8.29
C SER A 279 -9.19 -16.68 -7.35
N VAL A 280 -8.54 -15.54 -7.14
CA VAL A 280 -8.74 -14.65 -5.98
C VAL A 280 -9.63 -13.46 -6.32
N GLU A 281 -9.90 -13.16 -7.60
CA GLU A 281 -10.72 -11.99 -7.95
C GLU A 281 -11.37 -12.12 -9.34
N TYR A 282 -12.71 -12.09 -9.40
CA TYR A 282 -13.51 -12.38 -10.60
C TYR A 282 -14.09 -11.15 -11.31
N ALA A 283 -13.92 -9.94 -10.75
CA ALA A 283 -14.45 -8.72 -11.35
C ALA A 283 -13.73 -7.46 -10.83
N ILE A 284 -13.13 -6.70 -11.73
CA ILE A 284 -12.75 -5.30 -11.49
C ILE A 284 -13.81 -4.43 -12.16
N GLY A 285 -14.53 -3.62 -11.38
CA GLY A 285 -15.35 -2.52 -11.88
C GLY A 285 -16.29 -2.88 -13.04
N TRP A 286 -17.07 -3.96 -12.94
CA TRP A 286 -18.05 -4.42 -13.95
C TRP A 286 -17.49 -5.14 -15.18
N THR A 287 -16.18 -5.40 -15.22
CA THR A 287 -15.55 -6.12 -16.33
C THR A 287 -15.35 -7.60 -16.00
N ALA A 288 -15.56 -8.48 -16.99
CA ALA A 288 -15.18 -9.89 -16.92
C ALA A 288 -13.66 -10.02 -16.93
N TRP A 289 -13.06 -9.91 -15.75
CA TRP A 289 -11.63 -9.83 -15.47
C TRP A 289 -11.27 -10.81 -14.35
N LEU A 290 -10.23 -11.60 -14.56
CA LEU A 290 -9.75 -12.57 -13.58
C LEU A 290 -8.25 -12.41 -13.35
N ASP A 291 -7.85 -12.32 -12.08
CA ASP A 291 -6.46 -12.42 -11.67
C ASP A 291 -6.16 -13.81 -11.09
N VAL A 292 -5.12 -14.46 -11.63
CA VAL A 292 -4.54 -15.70 -11.11
C VAL A 292 -3.17 -15.40 -10.54
N ALA A 293 -3.01 -15.65 -9.25
CA ALA A 293 -1.79 -15.49 -8.48
C ALA A 293 -1.19 -16.86 -8.12
N PRO A 294 0.08 -16.93 -7.66
CA PRO A 294 0.66 -18.16 -7.17
C PRO A 294 -0.18 -18.77 -6.03
N GLN A 295 -0.30 -20.08 -5.98
CA GLN A 295 -1.08 -20.76 -4.95
C GLN A 295 -0.57 -20.41 -3.54
N GLY A 296 -1.48 -20.05 -2.64
CA GLY A 296 -1.17 -19.70 -1.25
C GLY A 296 -0.58 -18.30 -1.06
N VAL A 297 -0.42 -17.53 -2.14
CA VAL A 297 -0.02 -16.13 -2.08
C VAL A 297 -1.24 -15.24 -1.99
N THR A 298 -1.30 -14.46 -0.91
CA THR A 298 -2.36 -13.49 -0.63
C THR A 298 -1.73 -12.21 -0.05
N LYS A 299 -2.53 -11.14 0.05
CA LYS A 299 -2.11 -9.93 0.80
C LYS A 299 -1.68 -10.32 2.22
N ALA A 300 -2.40 -11.22 2.88
CA ALA A 300 -2.09 -11.70 4.22
C ALA A 300 -0.75 -12.44 4.31
N SER A 301 -0.46 -13.36 3.37
CA SER A 301 0.80 -14.11 3.42
C SER A 301 2.02 -13.19 3.25
N ALA A 302 1.91 -12.18 2.39
CA ALA A 302 2.96 -11.19 2.20
C ALA A 302 3.09 -10.25 3.42
N LEU A 303 1.97 -9.85 4.02
CA LEU A 303 1.96 -9.04 5.24
C LEU A 303 2.53 -9.80 6.45
N GLU A 304 2.28 -11.10 6.58
CA GLU A 304 2.89 -11.96 7.61
C GLU A 304 4.42 -12.02 7.46
N ALA A 305 4.91 -12.26 6.24
CA ALA A 305 6.35 -12.26 5.96
C ALA A 305 6.98 -10.90 6.23
N LEU A 306 6.28 -9.81 5.89
CA LEU A 306 6.71 -8.44 6.16
C LEU A 306 6.71 -8.13 7.67
N ALA A 307 5.67 -8.52 8.41
CA ALA A 307 5.57 -8.33 9.85
C ALA A 307 6.76 -8.99 10.56
N ALA A 308 7.07 -10.24 10.21
CA ALA A 308 8.24 -10.95 10.73
C ALA A 308 9.56 -10.22 10.42
N ARG A 309 9.70 -9.68 9.20
CA ARG A 309 10.88 -8.88 8.81
C ARG A 309 11.01 -7.58 9.61
N LEU A 310 9.90 -7.00 10.03
CA LEU A 310 9.85 -5.78 10.84
C LEU A 310 9.95 -6.06 12.34
N GLY A 311 9.99 -7.34 12.76
CA GLY A 311 10.03 -7.72 14.17
C GLY A 311 8.70 -7.47 14.89
N THR A 312 7.59 -7.49 14.15
CA THR A 312 6.22 -7.40 14.68
C THR A 312 5.42 -8.64 14.29
N ASP A 313 4.14 -8.69 14.65
CA ASP A 313 3.24 -9.82 14.37
C ASP A 313 1.84 -9.34 14.01
N ALA A 314 1.00 -10.28 13.60
CA ALA A 314 -0.39 -10.03 13.23
C ALA A 314 -1.19 -9.37 14.37
N GLY A 315 -0.90 -9.69 15.64
CA GLY A 315 -1.56 -9.09 16.80
C GLY A 315 -1.31 -7.59 16.96
N HIS A 316 -0.24 -7.07 16.34
CA HIS A 316 0.11 -5.66 16.24
C HIS A 316 -0.15 -5.11 14.83
N ALA A 317 -1.09 -5.70 14.09
CA ALA A 317 -1.51 -5.24 12.78
C ALA A 317 -2.98 -4.80 12.78
N LEU A 318 -3.27 -3.74 12.03
CA LEU A 318 -4.62 -3.37 11.62
C LEU A 318 -4.69 -3.38 10.09
N ALA A 319 -5.69 -4.06 9.52
CA ALA A 319 -5.91 -4.11 8.08
C ALA A 319 -7.24 -3.44 7.73
N VAL A 320 -7.28 -2.67 6.64
CA VAL A 320 -8.50 -2.06 6.10
C VAL A 320 -8.68 -2.50 4.64
N GLY A 321 -9.86 -2.98 4.29
CA GLY A 321 -10.18 -3.45 2.94
C GLY A 321 -11.68 -3.54 2.66
N ASP A 322 -12.04 -3.81 1.42
CA ASP A 322 -13.44 -3.91 0.96
C ASP A 322 -13.71 -5.12 0.04
N GLY A 323 -12.66 -5.74 -0.50
CA GLY A 323 -12.73 -6.73 -1.56
C GLY A 323 -12.59 -8.18 -1.10
N ALA A 324 -12.79 -9.09 -2.06
CA ALA A 324 -12.61 -10.52 -1.86
C ALA A 324 -11.15 -10.89 -1.51
N ASN A 325 -10.22 -10.23 -2.19
CA ASN A 325 -8.77 -10.34 -2.03
C ASN A 325 -8.23 -9.77 -0.70
N ASP A 326 -9.08 -9.09 0.08
CA ASP A 326 -8.73 -8.54 1.39
C ASP A 326 -9.10 -9.46 2.55
N VAL A 327 -10.00 -10.42 2.32
CA VAL A 327 -10.59 -11.26 3.38
C VAL A 327 -9.50 -11.92 4.23
N GLU A 328 -8.48 -12.48 3.60
CA GLU A 328 -7.39 -13.13 4.33
C GLU A 328 -6.60 -12.12 5.18
N MET A 329 -6.35 -10.89 4.69
CA MET A 329 -5.59 -9.91 5.50
C MET A 329 -6.43 -9.31 6.62
N LEU A 330 -7.75 -9.16 6.39
CA LEU A 330 -8.71 -8.73 7.39
C LEU A 330 -8.81 -9.74 8.54
N GLN A 331 -8.82 -11.03 8.23
CA GLN A 331 -8.85 -12.10 9.24
C GLN A 331 -7.50 -12.35 9.91
N TRP A 332 -6.41 -12.03 9.23
CA TRP A 332 -5.06 -12.16 9.74
C TRP A 332 -4.74 -11.09 10.80
N ALA A 333 -5.09 -9.84 10.53
CA ALA A 333 -4.74 -8.71 11.39
C ALA A 333 -5.39 -8.81 12.78
N GLY A 334 -4.72 -8.25 13.79
CA GLY A 334 -5.23 -8.13 15.15
C GLY A 334 -6.49 -7.26 15.24
N ALA A 335 -6.74 -6.42 14.23
CA ALA A 335 -8.05 -5.88 13.91
C ALA A 335 -8.24 -5.77 12.38
N GLY A 336 -9.21 -6.50 11.85
CA GLY A 336 -9.69 -6.39 10.47
C GLY A 336 -10.86 -5.40 10.35
N VAL A 337 -10.70 -4.39 9.50
CA VAL A 337 -11.69 -3.32 9.31
C VAL A 337 -12.25 -3.38 7.89
N VAL A 338 -13.53 -3.66 7.78
CA VAL A 338 -14.22 -3.74 6.48
C VAL A 338 -14.89 -2.42 6.16
N MET A 339 -14.70 -1.94 4.93
CA MET A 339 -15.35 -0.74 4.41
C MET A 339 -16.86 -0.93 4.24
N GLY A 340 -17.65 0.12 4.48
CA GLY A 340 -19.10 0.08 4.34
C GLY A 340 -19.59 -0.13 2.90
N SER A 341 -18.73 0.12 1.90
CA SER A 341 -18.97 -0.13 0.48
C SER A 341 -18.85 -1.61 0.10
N ALA A 342 -18.26 -2.45 0.95
CA ALA A 342 -17.99 -3.84 0.65
C ALA A 342 -19.27 -4.68 0.41
N PRO A 343 -19.20 -5.76 -0.39
CA PRO A 343 -20.26 -6.77 -0.47
C PRO A 343 -20.56 -7.38 0.91
N GLN A 344 -21.81 -7.78 1.14
CA GLN A 344 -22.23 -8.27 2.46
C GLN A 344 -21.39 -9.45 2.95
N TRP A 345 -21.06 -10.40 2.08
CA TRP A 345 -20.27 -11.56 2.46
C TRP A 345 -18.83 -11.22 2.89
N VAL A 346 -18.29 -10.07 2.46
CA VAL A 346 -16.98 -9.54 2.91
C VAL A 346 -17.15 -8.81 4.25
N LYS A 347 -18.22 -8.03 4.42
CA LYS A 347 -18.57 -7.38 5.70
C LYS A 347 -18.65 -8.36 6.87
N ASP A 348 -19.08 -9.59 6.60
CA ASP A 348 -19.18 -10.66 7.59
C ASP A 348 -17.82 -11.29 7.97
N ARG A 349 -16.68 -10.80 7.42
CA ARG A 349 -15.34 -11.40 7.58
C ARG A 349 -14.33 -10.57 8.37
N GLY A 350 -14.66 -9.34 8.76
CA GLY A 350 -13.79 -8.52 9.62
C GLY A 350 -14.41 -8.23 10.98
N ASP A 351 -13.61 -7.64 11.86
CA ASP A 351 -14.01 -7.33 13.25
C ASP A 351 -14.82 -6.03 13.34
N VAL A 352 -14.50 -5.08 12.45
CA VAL A 352 -15.07 -3.74 12.46
C VAL A 352 -15.67 -3.40 11.11
N LEU A 353 -16.94 -3.02 11.09
CA LEU A 353 -17.56 -2.38 9.93
C LEU A 353 -17.45 -0.85 10.07
N THR A 354 -16.80 -0.19 9.11
CA THR A 354 -16.74 1.27 9.01
C THR A 354 -17.67 1.83 7.93
N GLU A 355 -17.70 3.14 7.77
CA GLU A 355 -18.46 3.79 6.69
C GLU A 355 -17.87 3.48 5.30
N PRO A 356 -18.64 3.69 4.21
CA PRO A 356 -18.11 3.57 2.86
C PRO A 356 -16.97 4.56 2.56
N VAL A 357 -16.22 4.31 1.49
CA VAL A 357 -15.08 5.14 1.05
C VAL A 357 -15.43 6.62 0.87
N TRP A 358 -16.61 6.94 0.30
CA TRP A 358 -17.06 8.32 0.09
C TRP A 358 -17.47 9.06 1.38
N HIS A 359 -17.52 8.37 2.52
CA HIS A 359 -17.78 8.92 3.85
C HIS A 359 -16.53 8.91 4.75
N ASP A 360 -15.33 8.74 4.17
CA ASP A 360 -14.06 8.73 4.91
C ASP A 360 -13.95 7.63 5.98
N GLY A 361 -14.60 6.47 5.75
CA GLY A 361 -14.62 5.36 6.70
C GLY A 361 -13.23 4.87 7.10
N CYS A 362 -12.28 4.81 6.15
CA CYS A 362 -10.89 4.49 6.43
C CYS A 362 -10.25 5.56 7.34
N ALA A 363 -10.36 6.84 6.99
CA ALA A 363 -9.75 7.93 7.77
C ALA A 363 -10.24 7.94 9.22
N ALA A 364 -11.53 7.69 9.45
CA ALA A 364 -12.11 7.69 10.79
C ALA A 364 -11.52 6.60 11.70
N VAL A 365 -11.14 5.45 11.11
CA VAL A 365 -10.48 4.35 11.84
C VAL A 365 -9.03 4.70 12.17
N LEU A 366 -8.31 5.28 11.21
CA LEU A 366 -6.93 5.73 11.42
C LEU A 366 -6.87 6.86 12.48
N ASP A 367 -7.84 7.77 12.47
CA ASP A 367 -7.96 8.79 13.51
C ASP A 367 -8.35 8.21 14.86
N ALA A 368 -9.19 7.19 14.90
CA ALA A 368 -9.52 6.49 16.13
C ALA A 368 -8.26 5.86 16.77
N LEU A 369 -7.37 5.24 15.99
CA LEU A 369 -6.08 4.75 16.51
C LEU A 369 -5.29 5.86 17.21
N VAL A 370 -5.18 7.03 16.58
CA VAL A 370 -4.46 8.18 17.15
C VAL A 370 -5.17 8.72 18.39
N GLU A 371 -6.48 8.92 18.34
CA GLU A 371 -7.22 9.50 19.47
C GLU A 371 -7.28 8.59 20.69
N ARG A 372 -7.20 7.26 20.53
CA ARG A 372 -7.11 6.29 21.65
C ARG A 372 -5.89 6.56 22.53
N THR A 373 -4.78 7.00 21.95
CA THR A 373 -3.55 7.30 22.70
C THR A 373 -3.62 8.59 23.51
N ARG A 374 -4.52 9.51 23.15
CA ARG A 374 -4.68 10.79 23.88
C ARG A 374 -5.49 10.67 25.16
N ARG A 375 -6.11 9.50 25.41
CA ARG A 375 -6.92 9.21 26.60
C ARG A 375 -6.15 8.49 27.70
N ILE A 376 -4.97 7.96 27.38
CA ILE A 376 -4.02 7.33 28.31
C ILE A 376 -2.99 8.40 28.70
#